data_AF-A0A936K3J9-F1
#
_entry.id   AF-A0A936K3J9-F1
#
_cell.length_a   1.000
_cell.length_b   1.000
_cell.length_c   1.000
_cell.angle_alpha   90.00
_cell.angle_beta   90.00
_cell.angle_gamma   90.00
#
_symmetry.space_group_name_H-M   'P 1'
#
loop_
_entity.id
_entity.type
_entity.pdbx_description
1 polymer ?
#
loop_
_entity_poly.entity_id
_entity_poly.type
_entity_poly.pdbx_seq_one_letter_code
_entity_poly.pdbx_strand_id
1 'polypeptide(L)'
;MTANRDHLTRLYLNGAVALLDHLLAAERKADPEAFAEVDRALAAGCLLALHTRLAPSTGLCMLDIEVSEPTGKAHPLLAIEMLRPQGGTQ
;
A
#
# COMPACT_ATOMS: atom_id res chain seq x y z
N MET A 1 19.98 21.17 5.97
CA MET A 1 18.90 20.33 6.55
C MET A 1 18.11 19.50 5.51
N THR A 2 18.34 19.66 4.20
CA THR A 2 17.64 18.96 3.11
C THR A 2 18.05 17.50 2.89
N ALA A 3 19.33 17.16 3.08
CA ALA A 3 19.87 15.82 2.79
C ALA A 3 19.21 14.68 3.60
N ASN A 4 18.81 14.94 4.84
CA ASN A 4 18.18 13.93 5.70
C ASN A 4 16.72 13.64 5.29
N ARG A 5 16.02 14.66 4.79
CA ARG A 5 14.65 14.52 4.28
C ARG A 5 14.63 13.69 3.00
N ASP A 6 15.53 13.96 2.06
CA ASP A 6 15.62 13.22 0.80
C ASP A 6 16.02 11.75 1.02
N HIS A 7 16.91 11.50 1.98
CA HIS A 7 17.32 10.16 2.36
C HIS A 7 16.16 9.36 2.98
N LEU A 8 15.43 9.97 3.93
CA LEU A 8 14.26 9.35 4.53
C LEU A 8 13.16 9.09 3.49
N THR A 9 12.86 10.05 2.62
CA THR A 9 11.89 9.87 1.53
C THR A 9 12.25 8.69 0.64
N ARG A 10 13.52 8.52 0.27
CA ARG A 10 13.96 7.36 -0.54
C ARG A 10 13.82 6.04 0.21
N LEU A 11 14.21 5.99 1.49
CA LEU A 11 14.04 4.78 2.30
C LEU A 11 12.57 4.40 2.44
N TYR A 12 11.68 5.37 2.65
CA TYR A 12 10.24 5.13 2.76
C TYR A 12 9.63 4.65 1.44
N LEU A 13 9.95 5.29 0.32
CA LEU A 13 9.46 4.88 -1.00
C LEU A 13 9.92 3.46 -1.34
N ASN A 14 11.21 3.17 -1.15
CA ASN A 14 11.76 1.83 -1.42
C ASN A 14 11.12 0.76 -0.52
N GLY A 15 10.91 1.07 0.76
CA GLY A 15 10.24 0.15 1.70
C GLY A 15 8.78 -0.09 1.34
N ALA A 16 8.04 0.96 0.94
CA ALA A 16 6.64 0.84 0.54
C ALA A 16 6.49 0.02 -0.76
N VAL A 17 7.37 0.24 -1.74
CA VAL A 17 7.40 -0.55 -2.98
C VAL A 17 7.68 -2.02 -2.69
N ALA A 18 8.69 -2.30 -1.85
CA ALA A 18 9.01 -3.68 -1.48
C ALA A 18 7.86 -4.38 -0.73
N LEU A 19 7.14 -3.66 0.14
CA LEU A 19 5.96 -4.18 0.84
C LEU A 19 4.84 -4.51 -0.16
N LEU A 20 4.56 -3.61 -1.11
CA LEU A 20 3.60 -3.80 -2.19
C LEU A 20 3.92 -5.06 -3.00
N ASP A 21 5.16 -5.18 -3.47
CA ASP A 21 5.59 -6.34 -4.25
C ASP A 21 5.41 -7.65 -3.46
N HIS A 22 5.73 -7.63 -2.17
CA HIS A 22 5.57 -8.80 -1.31
C HIS A 22 4.09 -9.19 -1.13
N LEU A 23 3.22 -8.21 -0.87
CA LEU A 23 1.78 -8.43 -0.72
C LEU A 23 1.17 -8.95 -2.02
N LEU A 24 1.50 -8.36 -3.16
CA LEU A 24 1.02 -8.80 -4.47
C LEU A 24 1.49 -10.23 -4.78
N ALA A 25 2.74 -10.56 -4.49
CA ALA A 25 3.26 -11.91 -4.68
C ALA A 25 2.59 -12.94 -3.76
N ALA A 26 2.31 -12.57 -2.50
CA ALA A 26 1.61 -13.41 -1.55
C ALA A 26 0.17 -13.67 -1.99
N GLU A 27 -0.57 -12.62 -2.37
CA GLU A 27 -1.96 -12.74 -2.83
C GLU A 27 -2.07 -13.53 -4.13
N ARG A 28 -1.16 -13.29 -5.10
CA ARG A 28 -1.12 -14.08 -6.33
C ARG A 28 -0.99 -15.59 -6.08
N LYS A 29 -0.33 -15.98 -4.99
CA LYS A 29 -0.18 -17.38 -4.59
C LYS A 29 -1.37 -17.89 -3.79
N ALA A 30 -1.96 -17.04 -2.93
CA ALA A 30 -3.08 -17.40 -2.07
C ALA A 30 -4.39 -17.54 -2.85
N ASP A 31 -4.66 -16.60 -3.76
CA ASP A 31 -5.87 -16.56 -4.60
C ASP A 31 -5.53 -16.09 -6.03
N PRO A 32 -5.10 -17.02 -6.91
CA PRO A 32 -4.75 -16.69 -8.30
C PRO A 32 -5.94 -16.19 -9.13
N GLU A 33 -7.18 -16.60 -8.80
CA GLU A 33 -8.37 -16.20 -9.53
C GLU A 33 -8.74 -14.75 -9.23
N ALA A 34 -8.73 -14.37 -7.94
CA ALA A 34 -8.90 -12.97 -7.54
C ALA A 34 -7.80 -12.08 -8.13
N PHE A 35 -6.55 -12.55 -8.16
CA PHE A 35 -5.45 -11.80 -8.77
C PHE A 35 -5.66 -11.60 -10.30
N ALA A 36 -6.20 -12.60 -10.99
CA ALA A 36 -6.51 -12.49 -12.42
C ALA A 36 -7.63 -11.47 -12.71
N GLU A 37 -8.57 -11.26 -11.79
CA GLU A 37 -9.56 -10.18 -11.91
C GLU A 37 -8.91 -8.80 -11.77
N VAL A 38 -7.92 -8.64 -10.89
CA VAL A 38 -7.14 -7.40 -10.79
C VAL A 38 -6.41 -7.13 -12.11
N ASP A 39 -5.75 -8.14 -12.68
CA ASP A 39 -5.09 -8.02 -13.99
C ASP A 39 -6.09 -7.60 -15.09
N ARG A 40 -7.30 -8.17 -15.10
CA ARG A 40 -8.37 -7.79 -16.03
C ARG A 40 -8.81 -6.34 -15.84
N ALA A 41 -9.01 -5.90 -14.60
CA ALA A 41 -9.40 -4.52 -14.30
C ALA A 41 -8.32 -3.53 -14.77
N LEU A 42 -7.04 -3.83 -14.51
CA LEU A 42 -5.92 -3.02 -15.00
C LEU A 42 -5.87 -2.99 -16.53
N ALA A 43 -6.09 -4.12 -17.20
CA ALA A 43 -6.15 -4.19 -18.66
C ALA A 43 -7.34 -3.41 -19.25
N ALA A 44 -8.44 -3.29 -18.51
CA ALA A 44 -9.59 -2.45 -18.87
C ALA A 44 -9.36 -0.95 -18.62
N GLY A 45 -8.19 -0.57 -18.09
CA GLY A 45 -7.80 0.82 -17.84
C GLY A 45 -8.10 1.31 -16.42
N CYS A 46 -8.53 0.44 -15.51
CA CYS A 46 -8.63 0.82 -14.10
C CYS A 46 -7.24 1.08 -13.51
N LEU A 47 -7.18 1.92 -12.50
CA LEU A 47 -5.97 2.21 -11.72
C LEU A 47 -6.14 1.66 -10.31
N LEU A 48 -5.13 0.94 -9.82
CA LEU A 48 -5.03 0.56 -8.42
C LEU A 48 -4.11 1.57 -7.71
N ALA A 49 -4.63 2.24 -6.69
CA ALA A 49 -3.88 3.19 -5.89
C ALA A 49 -3.66 2.64 -4.48
N LEU A 50 -2.42 2.75 -4.00
CA LEU A 50 -2.06 2.52 -2.61
C LEU A 50 -1.71 3.85 -1.95
N HIS A 51 -2.49 4.25 -0.95
CA HIS A 51 -2.20 5.39 -0.12
C HIS A 51 -1.61 4.91 1.20
N THR A 52 -0.39 5.35 1.51
CA THR A 52 0.24 5.06 2.79
C THR A 52 0.38 6.36 3.60
N ARG A 53 -0.12 6.34 4.83
CA ARG A 53 -0.02 7.45 5.78
C ARG A 53 0.69 6.95 7.03
N LEU A 54 1.88 7.47 7.29
CA LEU A 54 2.64 7.15 8.50
C LEU A 54 2.67 8.37 9.41
N ALA A 55 2.29 8.20 10.68
CA ALA A 55 2.46 9.19 11.73
C ALA A 55 3.58 8.73 12.69
N PRO A 56 4.83 9.21 12.52
CA PRO A 56 5.97 8.72 13.29
C PRO A 56 5.85 8.94 14.80
N SER A 57 5.18 10.01 15.21
CA SER A 57 4.97 10.38 16.61
C SER A 57 4.07 9.41 17.36
N THR A 58 3.08 8.82 16.69
CA THR A 58 2.12 7.87 17.28
C THR A 58 2.45 6.43 16.91
N GLY A 59 3.33 6.21 15.92
CA GLY A 59 3.60 4.90 15.37
C GLY A 59 2.44 4.34 14.54
N LEU A 60 1.49 5.19 14.13
CA LEU A 60 0.37 4.80 13.29
C LEU A 60 0.84 4.68 11.82
N CYS A 61 0.50 3.56 11.18
CA CYS A 61 0.62 3.36 9.75
C CYS A 61 -0.76 3.00 9.21
N MET A 62 -1.29 3.82 8.30
CA MET A 62 -2.52 3.53 7.59
C MET A 62 -2.21 3.22 6.14
N LEU A 63 -2.87 2.20 5.61
CA LEU A 63 -2.75 1.74 4.25
C LEU A 63 -4.15 1.66 3.65
N ASP A 64 -4.41 2.52 2.67
CA ASP A 64 -5.69 2.56 1.96
C ASP A 64 -5.48 2.07 0.52
N ILE A 65 -6.33 1.16 0.06
CA ILE A 65 -6.36 0.65 -1.31
C ILE A 65 -7.62 1.19 -1.97
N GLU A 66 -7.45 1.81 -3.13
CA GLU A 66 -8.54 2.32 -3.96
C GLU A 66 -8.39 1.81 -5.39
N VAL A 67 -9.52 1.54 -6.05
CA VAL A 67 -9.57 1.35 -7.50
C VAL A 67 -10.29 2.53 -8.14
N SER A 68 -9.64 3.16 -9.10
CA SER A 68 -10.23 4.19 -9.95
C SER A 68 -10.56 3.61 -11.32
N GLU A 69 -11.83 3.69 -11.72
CA GLU A 69 -12.29 3.32 -13.06
C GLU A 69 -11.80 4.36 -14.12
N PRO A 70 -11.70 3.98 -15.40
CA PRO A 70 -11.43 4.93 -16.49
C PRO A 70 -12.43 6.09 -16.57
N THR A 71 -13.65 5.87 -16.06
CA THR A 71 -14.72 6.87 -15.97
C THR A 71 -14.41 7.99 -14.96
N GLY A 72 -13.33 7.84 -14.17
CA GLY A 72 -12.95 8.74 -13.08
C GLY A 72 -13.60 8.41 -11.74
N LYS A 73 -14.38 7.33 -11.65
CA LYS A 73 -15.02 6.91 -10.42
C LYS A 73 -14.04 6.13 -9.54
N ALA A 74 -13.88 6.57 -8.29
CA ALA A 74 -13.05 5.95 -7.28
C ALA A 74 -13.85 5.01 -6.36
N HIS A 75 -13.26 3.86 -6.03
CA HIS A 75 -13.84 2.81 -5.21
C HIS A 75 -12.85 2.41 -4.10
N PRO A 76 -13.08 2.82 -2.84
CA PRO A 76 -12.26 2.36 -1.72
C PRO A 76 -12.49 0.86 -1.51
N LEU A 77 -11.42 0.09 -1.47
CA LEU A 77 -11.46 -1.36 -1.30
C LEU A 77 -11.14 -1.79 0.12
N LEU A 78 -10.08 -1.22 0.69
CA LEU A 78 -9.56 -1.63 1.99
C LEU A 78 -8.87 -0.46 2.68
N ALA A 79 -9.10 -0.32 3.97
CA ALA A 79 -8.34 0.56 4.84
C ALA A 79 -7.81 -0.27 6.01
N ILE A 80 -6.49 -0.37 6.11
CA ILE A 80 -5.80 -1.08 7.18
C ILE A 80 -5.16 -0.05 8.11
N GLU A 81 -5.53 -0.09 9.38
CA GLU A 81 -4.87 0.65 10.42
C GLU A 81 -3.89 -0.28 11.17
N MET A 82 -2.60 0.05 11.11
CA MET A 82 -1.55 -0.64 11.83
C MET A 82 -0.97 0.28 12.90
N LEU A 83 -1.15 -0.08 14.16
CA LEU A 83 -0.43 0.53 15.26
C LEU A 83 0.90 -0.20 15.43
N ARG A 84 2.00 0.52 15.67
CA ARG A 84 3.24 -0.12 16.14
C ARG A 84 2.88 -1.02 17.33
N PRO A 85 3.33 -2.30 17.35
CA PRO A 85 3.26 -3.06 18.58
C PRO A 85 3.98 -2.24 19.63
N GLN A 86 3.27 -1.83 20.69
CA GLN A 86 3.94 -1.26 21.85
C GLN A 86 4.91 -2.34 22.29
N GLY A 87 6.21 -2.04 22.20
CA GLY A 87 7.25 -2.96 22.63
C GLY A 87 6.91 -3.36 24.05
N GLY A 88 6.50 -4.62 24.23
CA GLY A 88 6.49 -5.24 25.54
C GLY A 88 7.95 -5.24 25.98
N THR A 89 8.30 -4.30 26.85
CA THR A 89 9.44 -4.47 27.74
C THR A 89 9.15 -5.72 28.55
N GLN A 90 9.76 -6.84 28.15
CA GLN A 90 10.12 -7.91 29.08
C GLN A 90 11.57 -7.68 29.49
#